data_AF-A0A0Q8DQA6-F1
#
_entry.id   AF-A0A0Q8DQA6-F1
#
_cell.length_a   1.000
_cell.length_b   1.000
_cell.length_c   1.000
_cell.angle_alpha   90.00
_cell.angle_beta   90.00
_cell.angle_gamma   90.00
#
_symmetry.space_group_name_H-M   'P 1'
#
loop_
_entity.id
_entity.type
_entity.pdbx_description
1 polymer ?
#
loop_
_entity_poly.entity_id
_entity_poly.type
_entity_poly.pdbx_seq_one_letter_code
_entity_poly.pdbx_strand_id
1 'polypeptide(L)' 'MTMPAYLIRHPGKTSDDLLVEDPALTLHFEHGWAVFTDAAGACLAIPAEAGAHIERVDEPQDEPAPQKE' A
#
# COMPACT_ATOMS: atom_id res chain seq x y z
N MET A 1 -15.29 10.27 6.32
CA MET A 1 -14.28 10.45 5.27
C MET A 1 -13.24 9.39 5.54
N THR A 2 -13.27 8.29 4.79
CA THR A 2 -12.25 7.24 4.87
C THR A 2 -10.93 7.85 4.39
N MET A 3 -9.93 7.92 5.27
CA MET A 3 -8.59 8.37 4.91
C MET A 3 -7.85 7.16 4.37
N PRO A 4 -7.38 7.16 3.11
CA PRO A 4 -6.62 6.06 2.56
C PRO A 4 -5.39 5.76 3.42
N ALA A 5 -5.19 4.49 3.74
CA ALA A 5 -4.15 4.02 4.63
C ALA A 5 -3.56 2.73 4.07
N TYR A 6 -2.24 2.71 3.90
CA TYR A 6 -1.52 1.55 3.38
C TYR A 6 -0.45 1.12 4.37
N LEU A 7 -0.49 -0.15 4.74
CA LEU A 7 0.52 -0.81 5.57
C LEU A 7 1.47 -1.60 4.67
N ILE A 8 2.74 -1.25 4.75
CA ILE A 8 3.83 -1.83 3.98
C ILE A 8 4.67 -2.68 4.91
N ARG A 9 4.84 -3.97 4.59
CA ARG A 9 5.64 -4.91 5.37
C ARG A 9 6.80 -5.45 4.53
N HIS A 10 8.04 -5.28 4.99
CA HIS A 10 9.22 -5.75 4.27
C HIS A 10 9.67 -7.15 4.71
N PRO A 11 9.80 -8.13 3.79
CA PRO A 11 10.32 -9.45 4.15
C PRO A 11 11.81 -9.36 4.52
N GLY A 12 12.15 -9.80 5.73
CA GLY A 12 13.55 -9.89 6.18
C GLY A 12 14.01 -8.79 7.15
N LYS A 13 13.18 -7.78 7.43
CA LYS A 13 13.36 -6.88 8.58
C LYS A 13 12.15 -6.96 9.48
N THR A 14 12.30 -7.64 10.61
CA THR A 14 11.25 -7.97 11.59
C THR A 14 10.52 -6.76 12.20
N SER A 15 10.82 -5.51 11.82
CA SER A 15 10.25 -4.31 12.46
C SER A 15 10.24 -3.06 11.57
N ASP A 16 10.21 -3.19 10.25
CA ASP A 16 10.15 -2.05 9.30
C ASP A 16 8.74 -1.96 8.68
N ASP A 17 7.71 -2.21 9.49
CA ASP A 17 6.32 -2.02 9.08
C ASP A 17 6.06 -0.51 8.96
N LEU A 18 5.71 -0.06 7.76
CA LEU A 18 5.46 1.35 7.47
C LEU A 18 3.99 1.56 7.20
N LEU A 19 3.34 2.41 8.00
CA LEU A 19 1.96 2.85 7.78
C LEU A 19 1.99 4.24 7.13
N VAL A 20 1.35 4.36 5.96
CA VAL A 20 1.21 5.62 5.21
C VAL A 20 -0.27 5.98 5.15
N GLU A 21 -0.61 7.15 5.68
CA GLU A 21 -1.99 7.65 5.79
C GLU A 21 -2.04 9.07 5.23
N ASP A 22 -2.82 9.29 4.18
CA ASP A 22 -3.07 10.64 3.67
C ASP A 22 -4.42 10.70 2.92
N PRO A 23 -5.23 11.76 3.12
CA PRO A 23 -6.54 11.91 2.48
C PRO A 23 -6.50 11.97 0.94
N ALA A 24 -5.37 12.37 0.35
CA ALA A 24 -5.13 12.42 -1.09
C ALA A 24 -4.18 11.30 -1.58
N LEU A 25 -3.89 10.31 -0.73
CA LEU A 25 -2.96 9.23 -1.05
C LEU A 25 -3.46 8.36 -2.20
N THR A 26 -2.62 8.22 -3.20
CA THR A 26 -2.87 7.41 -4.39
C THR A 26 -1.71 6.44 -4.59
N LEU A 27 -2.01 5.16 -4.80
CA LEU A 27 -1.04 4.13 -5.15
C LEU A 27 -1.16 3.80 -6.64
N HIS A 28 -0.03 3.82 -7.35
CA HIS A 28 0.05 3.37 -8.73
C HIS A 28 1.30 2.53 -8.97
N PHE A 29 1.23 1.61 -9.94
CA PHE A 29 2.32 0.71 -10.28
C PHE A 29 2.90 1.09 -11.64
N GLU A 30 4.17 1.49 -11.67
CA GLU A 30 4.87 1.96 -12.86
C GLU A 30 6.25 1.32 -12.95
N HIS A 31 6.61 0.73 -14.09
CA HIS A 31 7.95 0.19 -14.35
C HIS A 31 8.50 -0.78 -13.28
N GLY A 32 7.63 -1.55 -12.63
CA GLY A 32 8.03 -2.45 -11.54
C GLY A 32 8.22 -1.75 -10.19
N TRP A 33 7.64 -0.57 -10.01
CA TRP A 33 7.63 0.17 -8.75
C TRP A 33 6.19 0.41 -8.29
N ALA A 34 5.96 0.25 -7.00
CA ALA A 34 4.78 0.76 -6.32
C ALA A 34 5.07 2.17 -5.86
N VAL A 35 4.41 3.17 -6.45
CA VAL A 35 4.63 4.58 -6.16
C VAL A 35 3.39 5.16 -5.47
N PHE A 36 3.60 5.72 -4.30
CA PHE A 36 2.62 6.44 -3.53
C PHE A 36 2.79 7.94 -3.80
N THR A 37 1.68 8.58 -4.13
CA THR A 37 1.60 10.02 -4.35
C THR A 37 0.54 10.64 -3.46
N ASP A 38 0.85 11.81 -2.91
CA ASP A 38 -0.07 12.67 -2.16
C ASP A 38 -0.32 13.98 -2.93
N ALA A 39 -0.95 14.96 -2.27
CA ALA A 39 -1.23 16.27 -2.84
C ALA A 39 0.02 17.10 -3.20
N ALA A 40 1.19 16.77 -2.65
CA ALA A 40 2.47 17.42 -2.92
C ALA A 40 3.31 16.68 -3.98
N GLY A 41 3.03 15.41 -4.25
CA GLY A 41 3.69 14.61 -5.29
C GLY A 41 4.03 13.20 -4.81
N ALA A 42 5.08 12.60 -5.38
CA ALA A 42 5.52 11.26 -4.98
C ALA A 42 6.14 11.30 -3.58
N CYS A 43 5.53 10.58 -2.63
CA CYS A 43 5.94 10.55 -1.24
C CYS A 43 6.70 9.25 -0.89
N LEU A 44 6.37 8.13 -1.54
CA LEU A 44 7.06 6.86 -1.35
C LEU A 44 7.13 6.05 -2.64
N ALA A 45 8.25 5.36 -2.89
CA ALA A 45 8.38 4.44 -4.01
C ALA A 45 9.08 3.16 -3.55
N ILE A 46 8.47 2.02 -3.86
CA ILE A 46 8.96 0.70 -3.46
C ILE A 46 9.20 -0.13 -4.72
N PRO A 47 10.41 -0.67 -4.94
CA PRO A 47 10.66 -1.56 -6.07
C PRO A 47 9.99 -2.90 -5.83
N ALA A 48 9.42 -3.51 -6.86
CA ALA A 48 8.83 -4.85 -6.79
C ALA A 48 9.84 -5.91 -6.32
N GLU A 49 11.12 -5.71 -6.62
CA GLU A 49 12.22 -6.58 -6.17
C GLU A 49 12.43 -6.57 -4.65
N ALA A 50 11.96 -5.55 -3.92
CA ALA A 50 12.04 -5.52 -2.47
C ALA A 50 11.11 -6.56 -1.79
N GLY A 51 10.17 -7.14 -2.54
CA GLY A 51 9.21 -8.12 -2.02
C GLY A 51 8.29 -7.58 -0.94
N ALA A 52 8.14 -6.25 -0.84
CA ALA A 52 7.32 -5.62 0.18
C ALA A 52 5.84 -5.98 -0.02
N HIS A 53 5.16 -6.32 1.07
CA HIS A 53 3.74 -6.58 1.07
C HIS A 53 2.99 -5.27 1.36
N ILE A 54 2.20 -4.79 0.40
CA ILE A 54 1.43 -3.56 0.51
C ILE A 54 -0.03 -3.93 0.73
N GLU A 55 -0.57 -3.57 1.89
CA GLU A 55 -1.95 -3.85 2.30
C GLU A 55 -2.70 -2.54 2.53
N ARG A 56 -3.86 -2.39 1.90
CA ARG A 56 -4.73 -1.24 2.15
C ARG A 56 -5.57 -1.51 3.39
N VAL A 57 -5.42 -0.68 4.42
CA VAL A 57 -6.02 -0.88 5.75
C VAL A 57 -7.11 0.15 6.08
N ASP A 58 -7.38 1.12 5.20
CA ASP A 58 -8.50 2.07 5.36
C ASP A 58 -9.86 1.51 4.98
N GLU A 59 -9.88 0.54 4.08
CA GLU A 59 -11.09 -0.18 3.75
C GLU A 59 -11.26 -1.29 4.80
N PRO A 60 -12.43 -1.39 5.48
CA PRO A 60 -12.74 -2.63 6.17
C PRO A 60 -12.66 -3.71 5.10
N GLN A 61 -11.76 -4.67 5.30
CA GLN A 61 -11.53 -5.84 4.45
C GLN A 61 -12.88 -6.40 3.95
N ASP A 62 -13.33 -5.95 2.78
CA ASP A 62 -14.47 -6.54 2.09
C ASP A 62 -13.90 -7.84 1.53
N GLU A 63 -14.04 -8.90 2.32
CA GLU A 63 -13.72 -10.27 1.95
C GLU A 63 -14.10 -10.46 0.48
N PRO A 64 -13.19 -10.89 -0.42
CA PRO A 64 -13.63 -11.34 -1.72
C PRO A 64 -14.58 -12.50 -1.44
N ALA A 65 -15.88 -12.29 -1.67
CA ALA A 65 -16.89 -13.32 -1.51
C ALA A 65 -16.35 -14.61 -2.13
N PRO A 66 -16.38 -15.75 -1.42
CA PRO A 66 -15.80 -16.98 -1.92
C PRO A 66 -16.43 -17.26 -3.29
N GLN A 67 -15.62 -17.25 -4.34
CA GLN A 67 -16.04 -17.79 -5.63
C GLN A 67 -16.31 -19.28 -5.39
N LYS A 68 -17.58 -19.61 -5.17
CA LYS A 68 -18.08 -20.98 -5.20
C LYS A 68 -18.03 -21.46 -6.64
N GLU A 69 -17.26 -22.50 -6.88
CA GLU A 69 -17.51 -23.46 -7.96
C GLU A 69 -18.17 -24.72 -7.40
#